data_AF-A0A6N7AIS2-F1
#
_entry.id   AF-A0A6N7AIS2-F1
#
_cell.length_a   1.000
_cell.length_b   1.000
_cell.length_c   1.000
_cell.angle_alpha   90.00
_cell.angle_beta   90.00
_cell.angle_gamma   90.00
#
_symmetry.space_group_name_H-M   'P 1'
#
loop_
_entity.id
_entity.type
_entity.pdbx_description
1 polymer ?
#
loop_
_entity_poly.entity_id
_entity_poly.type
_entity_poly.pdbx_seq_one_letter_code
_entity_poly.pdbx_strand_id
1 'polypeptide(L)' 'MEAAYKAMQAALRSTILGYILQKSPGLFERLIVELLVAMGYGGSQQNAAEQLGRTGDGGVDGVIN' A
#
# COMPACT_ATOMS: atom_id res chain seq x y z
N MET A 1 16.35 -26.28 4.18
CA MET A 1 15.34 -25.46 4.91
C MET A 1 15.18 -24.07 4.33
N GLU A 2 16.27 -23.33 4.11
CA GLU A 2 16.20 -21.95 3.59
C GLU A 2 15.49 -21.82 2.23
N ALA A 3 15.77 -22.73 1.28
CA ALA A 3 15.12 -22.73 -0.03
C ALA A 3 13.58 -22.93 0.05
N ALA A 4 13.13 -23.83 0.92
CA ALA A 4 11.69 -24.08 1.13
C ALA A 4 11.01 -22.86 1.78
N TYR A 5 11.67 -22.21 2.73
CA TYR A 5 11.18 -20.99 3.36
C TYR A 5 11.06 -19.84 2.34
N LYS A 6 12.09 -19.64 1.50
CA LYS A 6 12.07 -18.64 0.42
C LYS A 6 10.97 -18.93 -0.60
N ALA A 7 10.76 -20.19 -0.98
CA ALA A 7 9.69 -20.58 -1.90
C ALA A 7 8.29 -20.30 -1.30
N MET A 8 8.08 -20.61 -0.02
CA MET A 8 6.83 -20.32 0.68
C MET A 8 6.56 -18.81 0.75
N GLN A 9 7.58 -18.01 1.09
CA GLN A 9 7.49 -16.55 1.09
C GLN A 9 7.17 -15.98 -0.30
N ALA A 10 7.80 -16.51 -1.36
CA ALA A 10 7.53 -16.08 -2.73
C ALA A 10 6.08 -16.39 -3.15
N ALA A 11 5.59 -17.59 -2.84
CA ALA A 11 4.21 -17.99 -3.12
C ALA A 11 3.20 -17.10 -2.36
N LEU A 12 3.45 -16.84 -1.07
CA LEU A 12 2.59 -15.98 -0.27
C LEU A 12 2.54 -14.55 -0.83
N ARG A 13 3.69 -13.98 -1.19
CA ARG A 13 3.76 -12.65 -1.83
C ARG A 13 2.97 -12.60 -3.13
N SER A 14 3.11 -13.61 -3.98
CA SER A 14 2.38 -13.70 -5.25
C SER A 14 0.86 -13.75 -5.05
N THR A 15 0.39 -14.55 -4.10
CA THR A 15 -1.04 -14.66 -3.77
C THR A 15 -1.61 -13.34 -3.26
N ILE A 16 -0.90 -12.67 -2.35
CA ILE A 16 -1.34 -11.38 -1.80
C ILE A 16 -1.39 -10.32 -2.90
N LEU A 17 -0.35 -10.24 -3.74
CA LEU A 17 -0.32 -9.29 -4.85
C LEU A 17 -1.45 -9.54 -5.84
N GLY A 18 -1.70 -10.80 -6.21
CA GLY A 18 -2.81 -11.17 -7.07
C GLY A 18 -4.17 -10.76 -6.50
N TYR A 19 -4.37 -10.90 -5.19
CA TYR A 19 -5.59 -10.47 -4.52
C TYR A 19 -5.75 -8.94 -4.55
N ILE A 20 -4.67 -8.20 -4.30
CA ILE A 20 -4.68 -6.72 -4.29
C ILE A 20 -5.01 -6.17 -5.69
N LEU A 21 -4.40 -6.73 -6.74
CA LEU A 21 -4.62 -6.30 -8.13
C LEU A 21 -6.05 -6.54 -8.64
N GLN A 22 -6.80 -7.46 -8.02
CA GLN A 22 -8.20 -7.73 -8.36
C GLN A 22 -9.19 -6.77 -7.69
N LYS A 23 -8.72 -5.83 -6.86
CA LYS A 23 -9.58 -4.89 -6.15
C LYS A 23 -9.79 -3.60 -6.94
N SER A 24 -10.80 -2.85 -6.55
CA SER A 24 -11.08 -1.54 -7.14
C SER A 24 -9.91 -0.58 -6.91
N PRO A 25 -9.62 0.34 -7.86
CA PRO A 25 -8.57 1.34 -7.72
C PRO A 25 -8.59 2.08 -6.37
N GLY A 26 -9.77 2.52 -5.90
CA GLY A 26 -9.87 3.23 -4.60
C GLY A 26 -9.53 2.37 -3.37
N LEU A 27 -9.68 1.04 -3.45
CA LEU A 27 -9.25 0.16 -2.36
C LEU A 27 -7.74 -0.05 -2.38
N PHE A 28 -7.15 -0.11 -3.58
CA PHE A 28 -5.70 -0.17 -3.74
C PHE A 28 -5.04 1.10 -3.19
N GLU A 29 -5.56 2.28 -3.52
CA GLU A 29 -5.08 3.55 -3.00
C GLU A 29 -5.13 3.59 -1.48
N ARG A 30 -6.28 3.24 -0.89
CA ARG A 30 -6.43 3.17 0.57
C ARG A 30 -5.42 2.21 1.21
N LEU A 31 -5.20 1.04 0.62
CA LEU A 31 -4.24 0.06 1.12
C LEU A 31 -2.81 0.62 1.12
N ILE A 32 -2.41 1.33 0.05
CA ILE A 32 -1.09 1.97 -0.02
C ILE A 32 -0.94 3.06 1.04
N VAL A 33 -1.96 3.87 1.26
CA VAL A 33 -1.96 4.90 2.31
C VAL A 33 -1.81 4.27 3.70
N GLU A 34 -2.62 3.26 4.02
CA GLU A 34 -2.56 2.55 5.30
C GLU A 34 -1.19 1.90 5.51
N LEU A 35 -0.58 1.34 4.46
CA LEU A 35 0.77 0.77 4.51
C LEU A 35 1.84 1.83 4.82
N LEU A 36 1.82 2.96 4.11
CA LEU A 36 2.79 4.03 4.31
C LEU A 36 2.71 4.61 5.72
N VAL A 37 1.48 4.83 6.23
CA VAL A 37 1.25 5.27 7.61
C VAL A 37 1.77 4.24 8.62
N ALA A 38 1.50 2.95 8.43
CA ALA A 38 2.00 1.89 9.31
C ALA A 38 3.54 1.79 9.29
N MET A 39 4.18 2.17 8.19
CA MET A 39 5.64 2.26 8.05
C MET A 39 6.22 3.57 8.61
N GLY A 40 5.38 4.48 9.12
CA GLY A 40 5.80 5.74 9.72
C GLY A 40 5.96 6.91 8.73
N TYR A 41 5.55 6.74 7.48
CA TYR A 41 5.52 7.83 6.50
C TYR A 41 4.27 8.69 6.72
N GLY A 42 4.46 9.96 7.05
CA GLY A 42 3.37 10.95 7.15
C GLY A 42 3.22 11.70 8.47
N GLY A 43 4.13 11.54 9.44
CA GLY A 43 4.06 12.27 10.71
C GLY A 43 2.93 11.80 11.62
N SER A 44 2.32 12.68 12.44
CA SER A 44 1.21 12.30 13.33
C SER A 44 0.01 11.76 12.52
N GLN A 45 -0.60 10.68 13.01
CA GLN A 45 -1.62 9.86 12.30
C GLN A 45 -2.74 10.64 11.59
N GLN A 46 -3.01 11.88 12.00
CA GLN A 46 -4.08 12.73 11.47
C GLN A 46 -3.68 13.49 10.19
N ASN A 47 -2.40 13.87 10.00
CA ASN A 47 -1.97 14.67 8.84
C ASN A 47 -1.69 13.81 7.59
N ALA A 48 -1.19 12.59 7.76
CA ALA A 48 -0.83 11.70 6.66
C ALA A 48 -2.05 11.29 5.82
N ALA A 49 -3.14 10.90 6.50
CA ALA A 49 -4.37 10.47 5.86
C ALA A 49 -5.13 11.62 5.18
N GLU A 50 -5.07 12.84 5.75
CA GLU A 50 -5.72 14.02 5.19
C GLU A 50 -5.01 14.57 3.94
N GLN A 51 -3.68 14.51 3.86
CA GLN A 51 -2.92 14.94 2.67
C GLN A 51 -2.99 13.94 1.52
N LEU A 52 -3.04 12.63 1.81
CA LEU A 52 -3.15 11.59 0.78
C LEU A 52 -4.59 11.42 0.26
N GLY A 53 -5.61 11.79 1.04
CA GLY A 53 -7.02 11.59 0.73
C GLY A 53 -7.76 12.78 0.12
N ARG A 54 -7.12 13.96 -0.02
CA ARG A 54 -7.70 15.16 -0.66
C ARG A 54 -7.03 15.44 -2.00
N THR A 55 -7.34 14.64 -3.02
CA THR A 55 -7.08 15.02 -4.41
C THR A 55 -8.31 14.72 -5.24
N GLY A 56 -8.97 15.80 -5.70
CA GLY A 56 -10.19 15.77 -6.48
C GLY A 56 -9.96 15.80 -7.98
N ASP A 57 -8.85 15.26 -8.50
CA ASP A 57 -8.50 15.45 -9.93
C ASP A 57 -7.74 14.32 -10.66
N GLY A 58 -7.24 13.22 -10.05
CA GLY A 58 -6.62 12.18 -10.91
C GLY A 58 -5.76 11.05 -10.35
N GLY A 59 -5.93 10.59 -9.11
CA GLY A 59 -5.18 9.44 -8.55
C GLY A 59 -3.79 9.82 -8.01
N VAL A 60 -3.06 8.83 -7.45
CA VAL A 60 -1.86 8.96 -6.58
C VAL A 60 -0.76 9.90 -7.11
N ASP A 61 -0.96 11.20 -7.00
CA ASP A 61 0.06 12.24 -7.15
C ASP A 61 0.21 12.99 -5.82
N GLY A 62 0.70 12.24 -4.82
CA GLY A 62 1.32 12.80 -3.63
C GLY A 62 2.82 12.63 -3.78
N VAL A 63 3.48 13.61 -4.39
CA VAL A 63 4.94 13.64 -4.64
C VAL A 63 5.70 13.22 -3.38
N ILE A 64 6.42 12.10 -3.47
CA ILE A 64 7.44 11.71 -2.48
C ILE A 64 8.74 12.39 -2.90
N ASN A 65 9.23 13.32 -2.07
CA ASN A 65 10.60 13.85 -2.11
C ASN A 65 11.40 13.27 -0.93
#